data_AF-A0A2A6RJ16-F1
#
_entry.id   AF-A0A2A6RJ16-F1
#
_cell.length_a   1.000
_cell.length_b   1.000
_cell.length_c   1.000
_cell.angle_alpha   90.00
_cell.angle_beta   90.00
_cell.angle_gamma   90.00
#
_symmetry.space_group_name_H-M   'P 1'
#
loop_
_entity.id
_entity.type
_entity.pdbx_description
1 polymer ?
#
loop_
_entity_poly.entity_id
_entity_poly.type
_entity_poly.pdbx_seq_one_letter_code
_entity_poly.pdbx_strand_id
1 'polypeptide(L)'
;MSEHVKPSAYESLRTAILGLFHETLSRYPPSYAPGGEPQSEPPHRLGEYLVYQGYLSPRELHAALQASKGDAKNKPKPLGVILVTNYNLPAAVLTMALLLQTLDHLAHTPKLPPRFLGEQLLRDAALTPQQLALVLEEQVVDYAQGHWRRIGDLIANHGWLDAETLTKFVREMHG
;
A
#
# COMPACT_ATOMS: atom_id res chain seq x y z
N MET A 1 19.07 -34.57 -12.27
CA MET A 1 19.52 -33.16 -12.39
C MET A 1 18.25 -32.33 -12.48
N SER A 2 17.88 -31.66 -11.40
CA SER A 2 16.68 -30.82 -11.39
C SER A 2 17.05 -29.45 -11.95
N GLU A 3 16.52 -29.10 -13.13
CA GLU A 3 16.60 -27.73 -13.65
C GLU A 3 15.86 -26.79 -12.69
N HIS A 4 16.60 -25.90 -12.02
CA HIS A 4 16.00 -24.82 -11.25
C HIS A 4 15.39 -23.81 -12.22
N VAL A 5 14.08 -23.91 -12.44
CA VAL A 5 13.30 -22.90 -13.16
C VAL A 5 13.40 -21.58 -12.39
N LYS A 6 13.93 -20.53 -13.04
CA LYS A 6 13.97 -19.19 -12.44
C LYS A 6 12.53 -18.68 -12.25
N PRO A 7 12.17 -18.16 -11.07
CA PRO A 7 10.83 -17.61 -10.86
C PRO A 7 10.57 -16.44 -11.82
N SER A 8 9.31 -16.26 -12.23
CA SER A 8 8.91 -15.10 -13.03
C SER A 8 9.07 -13.81 -12.22
N ALA A 9 9.07 -12.66 -12.90
CA ALA A 9 9.10 -11.36 -12.23
C ALA A 9 7.92 -11.19 -11.25
N TYR A 10 6.73 -11.64 -11.65
CA TYR A 10 5.54 -11.64 -10.79
C TYR A 10 5.70 -12.57 -9.58
N GLU A 11 6.21 -13.79 -9.75
CA GLU A 11 6.45 -14.70 -8.61
C GLU A 11 7.47 -14.12 -7.63
N SER A 12 8.54 -13.49 -8.15
CA SER A 12 9.55 -12.84 -7.31
C SER A 12 8.95 -11.68 -6.51
N LEU A 13 8.14 -10.84 -7.15
CA LEU A 13 7.41 -9.75 -6.51
C LEU A 13 6.45 -10.27 -5.43
N ARG A 14 5.67 -11.31 -5.76
CA ARG A 14 4.73 -11.97 -4.86
C ARG A 14 5.44 -12.53 -3.64
N THR A 15 6.53 -13.28 -3.83
CA THR A 15 7.32 -13.83 -2.72
C THR A 15 7.87 -12.71 -1.83
N ALA A 16 8.39 -11.62 -2.40
CA ALA A 16 8.92 -10.51 -1.63
C ALA A 16 7.84 -9.80 -0.78
N ILE A 17 6.65 -9.55 -1.36
CA ILE A 17 5.53 -8.93 -0.64
C ILE A 17 4.96 -9.86 0.44
N LEU A 18 4.87 -11.18 0.18
CA LEU A 18 4.44 -12.13 1.22
C LEU A 18 5.46 -12.25 2.36
N GLY A 19 6.77 -12.14 2.07
CA GLY A 19 7.79 -12.06 3.10
C GLY A 19 7.59 -10.87 4.03
N LEU A 20 7.36 -9.67 3.46
CA LEU A 20 7.03 -8.46 4.22
C LEU A 20 5.74 -8.62 5.02
N PHE A 21 4.75 -9.31 4.48
CA PHE A 21 3.49 -9.56 5.18
C PHE A 21 3.70 -10.40 6.43
N HIS A 22 4.45 -11.50 6.33
CA HIS A 22 4.76 -12.33 7.48
C HIS A 22 5.58 -11.59 8.55
N GLU A 23 6.54 -10.77 8.14
CA GLU A 23 7.30 -9.92 9.06
C GLU A 23 6.37 -8.91 9.78
N THR A 24 5.50 -8.25 9.01
CA THR A 24 4.55 -7.26 9.55
C THR A 24 3.57 -7.90 10.53
N LEU A 25 2.99 -9.05 10.19
CA LEU A 25 2.12 -9.83 11.08
C LEU A 25 2.82 -10.21 12.38
N SER A 26 4.08 -10.66 12.30
CA SER A 26 4.84 -11.06 13.48
C SER A 26 5.16 -9.88 14.40
N ARG A 27 5.39 -8.70 13.83
CA ARG A 27 5.74 -7.49 14.58
C ARG A 27 4.51 -6.76 15.13
N TYR A 28 3.41 -6.80 14.38
CA TYR A 28 2.17 -6.11 14.67
C TYR A 28 1.00 -7.11 14.56
N PRO A 29 0.76 -7.93 15.59
CA PRO A 29 -0.34 -8.88 15.54
C PRO A 29 -1.71 -8.17 15.44
N PRO A 30 -2.69 -8.73 14.71
CA PRO A 30 -4.03 -8.15 14.60
C PRO A 30 -4.74 -8.04 15.96
N SER A 31 -5.49 -6.96 16.15
CA SER A 31 -6.26 -6.69 17.37
C SER A 31 -7.60 -7.45 17.43
N TYR A 32 -8.10 -7.90 16.28
CA TYR A 32 -9.37 -8.60 16.14
C TYR A 32 -9.15 -9.98 15.52
N ALA A 33 -10.14 -10.85 15.68
CA ALA A 33 -10.24 -12.04 14.86
C ALA A 33 -10.32 -11.63 13.37
N PRO A 34 -9.73 -12.42 12.45
CA PRO A 34 -9.90 -12.21 11.02
C PRO A 34 -11.37 -12.05 10.65
N GLY A 35 -11.67 -11.05 9.83
CA GLY A 35 -13.00 -10.81 9.30
C GLY A 35 -13.45 -11.90 8.33
N GLY A 36 -14.73 -11.84 7.93
CA GLY A 36 -15.21 -12.65 6.81
C GLY A 36 -14.48 -12.31 5.51
N GLU A 37 -14.46 -13.25 4.58
CA GLU A 37 -13.92 -13.04 3.24
C GLU A 37 -14.56 -11.80 2.57
N PRO A 38 -13.77 -10.95 1.88
CA PRO A 38 -14.33 -9.79 1.19
C PRO A 38 -15.41 -10.21 0.17
N GLN A 39 -16.48 -9.43 0.09
CA GLN A 39 -17.59 -9.72 -0.84
C GLN A 39 -17.38 -9.14 -2.24
N SER A 40 -16.43 -8.21 -2.38
CA SER A 40 -16.09 -7.58 -3.66
C SER A 40 -15.22 -8.51 -4.51
N GLU A 41 -15.34 -8.43 -5.83
CA GLU A 41 -14.36 -9.08 -6.71
C GLU A 41 -12.99 -8.42 -6.55
N PRO A 42 -11.89 -9.20 -6.58
CA PRO A 42 -10.54 -8.65 -6.58
C PRO A 42 -10.30 -7.66 -7.74
N PRO A 43 -9.46 -6.63 -7.54
CA PRO A 43 -8.76 -6.31 -6.30
C PRO A 43 -9.68 -5.65 -5.26
N HIS A 44 -9.62 -6.14 -4.03
CA HIS A 44 -10.44 -5.62 -2.94
C HIS A 44 -10.04 -4.19 -2.58
N ARG A 45 -10.91 -3.49 -1.86
CA ARG A 45 -10.60 -2.16 -1.33
C ARG A 45 -9.66 -2.28 -0.13
N LEU A 46 -8.81 -1.29 0.08
CA LEU A 46 -7.87 -1.24 1.20
C LEU A 46 -8.49 -1.59 2.56
N GLY A 47 -9.68 -1.03 2.85
CA GLY A 47 -10.40 -1.31 4.08
C GLY A 47 -10.82 -2.77 4.23
N GLU A 48 -11.12 -3.47 3.14
CA GLU A 48 -11.52 -4.88 3.16
C GLU A 48 -10.33 -5.78 3.55
N TYR A 49 -9.11 -5.50 3.07
CA TYR A 49 -7.91 -6.20 3.54
C TYR A 49 -7.69 -6.02 5.04
N LEU A 50 -7.80 -4.79 5.52
CA LEU A 50 -7.58 -4.48 6.94
C LEU A 50 -8.62 -5.16 7.84
N VAL A 51 -9.87 -5.28 7.39
CA VAL A 51 -10.92 -6.02 8.12
C VAL A 51 -10.68 -7.53 8.03
N TYR A 52 -10.43 -8.05 6.84
CA TYR A 52 -10.17 -9.47 6.61
C TYR A 52 -8.99 -9.98 7.46
N GLN A 53 -7.94 -9.18 7.58
CA GLN A 53 -6.75 -9.50 8.39
C GLN A 53 -6.93 -9.26 9.89
N GLY A 54 -8.07 -8.73 10.34
CA GLY A 54 -8.33 -8.48 11.76
C GLY A 54 -7.66 -7.22 12.33
N TYR A 55 -7.17 -6.31 11.48
CA TYR A 55 -6.59 -5.04 11.92
C TYR A 55 -7.64 -3.95 12.17
N LEU A 56 -8.81 -4.08 11.56
CA LEU A 56 -9.97 -3.23 11.82
C LEU A 56 -11.21 -4.07 12.01
N SER A 57 -12.11 -3.64 12.87
CA SER A 57 -13.50 -4.10 12.83
C SER A 57 -14.28 -3.41 11.69
N PRO A 58 -15.37 -4.02 11.18
CA PRO A 58 -16.25 -3.36 10.20
C PRO A 58 -16.77 -2.00 10.68
N ARG A 59 -17.03 -1.88 12.00
CA ARG A 59 -17.51 -0.64 12.62
C ARG A 59 -16.45 0.47 12.57
N GLU A 60 -15.20 0.14 12.86
CA GLU A 60 -14.09 1.10 12.80
C GLU A 60 -13.80 1.55 11.38
N LEU A 61 -13.80 0.62 10.42
CA LEU A 61 -13.66 0.98 9.02
C LEU A 61 -14.77 1.93 8.58
N HIS A 62 -16.03 1.65 8.94
CA HIS A 62 -17.15 2.53 8.62
C HIS A 62 -16.95 3.93 9.22
N ALA A 63 -16.59 4.02 10.50
CA ALA A 63 -16.36 5.30 11.17
C ALA A 63 -15.17 6.06 10.57
N ALA A 64 -14.08 5.39 10.20
CA ALA A 64 -12.93 5.98 9.52
C ALA A 64 -13.32 6.54 8.14
N LEU A 65 -14.15 5.83 7.38
CA LEU A 65 -14.66 6.27 6.08
C LEU A 65 -15.58 7.49 6.19
N GLN A 66 -16.37 7.61 7.27
CA GLN A 66 -17.15 8.83 7.49
C GLN A 66 -16.23 10.01 7.85
N ALA A 67 -15.25 9.79 8.72
CA ALA A 67 -14.26 10.81 9.07
C ALA A 67 -13.45 11.28 7.86
N SER A 68 -13.15 10.40 6.88
CA SER A 68 -12.36 10.75 5.70
C SER A 68 -13.06 11.69 4.74
N LYS A 69 -14.40 11.66 4.72
CA LYS A 69 -15.19 12.56 3.88
C LYS A 69 -15.14 14.02 4.33
N GLY A 70 -14.71 14.28 5.56
CA GLY A 70 -14.79 15.60 6.18
C GLY A 70 -16.23 16.00 6.49
N ASP A 71 -16.40 17.20 7.04
CA ASP A 71 -17.70 17.82 7.31
C ASP A 71 -17.69 19.28 6.83
N ALA A 72 -18.76 20.04 7.08
CA ALA A 72 -18.85 21.44 6.66
C ALA A 72 -17.73 22.35 7.23
N LYS A 73 -17.06 21.93 8.31
CA LYS A 73 -15.99 22.66 8.99
C LYS A 73 -14.59 22.08 8.73
N ASN A 74 -14.52 20.81 8.31
CA ASN A 74 -13.27 20.06 8.18
C ASN A 74 -13.08 19.55 6.75
N LYS A 75 -11.90 19.84 6.18
CA LYS A 75 -11.51 19.31 4.87
C LYS A 75 -11.43 17.77 4.91
N PRO A 76 -11.76 17.09 3.80
CA PRO A 76 -11.50 15.66 3.66
C PRO A 76 -10.04 15.32 3.96
N LYS A 77 -9.80 14.19 4.63
CA LYS A 77 -8.47 13.67 4.92
C LYS A 77 -8.30 12.29 4.28
N PRO A 78 -7.10 11.92 3.81
CA PRO A 78 -6.87 10.58 3.30
C PRO A 78 -7.21 9.52 4.35
N LEU A 79 -7.89 8.45 3.94
CA LEU A 79 -8.31 7.38 4.84
C LEU A 79 -7.12 6.80 5.64
N GLY A 80 -5.99 6.56 4.97
CA GLY A 80 -4.78 6.04 5.62
C GLY A 80 -4.30 6.90 6.79
N VAL A 81 -4.36 8.24 6.65
CA VAL A 81 -3.99 9.16 7.72
C VAL A 81 -4.93 9.02 8.91
N ILE A 82 -6.23 8.94 8.67
CA ILE A 82 -7.23 8.74 9.74
C ILE A 82 -7.01 7.42 10.46
N LEU A 83 -6.72 6.34 9.72
CA LEU A 83 -6.48 5.03 10.32
C LEU A 83 -5.27 5.06 11.26
N VAL A 84 -4.19 5.74 10.86
CA VAL A 84 -3.00 5.87 11.71
C VAL A 84 -3.26 6.80 12.90
N THR A 85 -3.86 7.97 12.69
CA THR A 85 -3.99 8.97 13.76
C THR A 85 -5.13 8.70 14.73
N ASN A 86 -6.24 8.14 14.26
CA ASN A 86 -7.46 8.01 15.08
C ASN A 86 -7.71 6.58 15.55
N TYR A 87 -7.16 5.58 14.84
CA TYR A 87 -7.36 4.16 15.15
C TYR A 87 -6.05 3.46 15.55
N ASN A 88 -4.95 4.21 15.72
CA ASN A 88 -3.62 3.69 16.06
C ASN A 88 -3.16 2.54 15.15
N LEU A 89 -3.60 2.52 13.88
CA LEU A 89 -3.15 1.53 12.92
C LEU A 89 -1.67 1.78 12.63
N PRO A 90 -0.77 0.80 12.81
CA PRO A 90 0.64 1.00 12.46
C PRO A 90 0.80 1.33 10.98
N ALA A 91 1.67 2.30 10.66
CA ALA A 91 1.94 2.68 9.27
C ALA A 91 2.42 1.48 8.43
N ALA A 92 3.25 0.60 9.01
CA ALA A 92 3.69 -0.64 8.38
C ALA A 92 2.53 -1.56 7.97
N VAL A 93 1.49 -1.68 8.80
CA VAL A 93 0.30 -2.49 8.48
C VAL A 93 -0.48 -1.88 7.32
N LEU A 94 -0.67 -0.55 7.32
CA LEU A 94 -1.33 0.15 6.22
C LEU A 94 -0.57 -0.02 4.90
N THR A 95 0.75 0.16 4.94
CA THR A 95 1.65 -0.06 3.83
C THR A 95 1.56 -1.49 3.29
N MET A 96 1.55 -2.48 4.18
CA MET A 96 1.41 -3.88 3.80
C MET A 96 0.07 -4.15 3.11
N ALA A 97 -1.03 -3.60 3.62
CA ALA A 97 -2.34 -3.75 2.98
C ALA A 97 -2.38 -3.12 1.57
N LEU A 98 -1.68 -2.00 1.36
CA LEU A 98 -1.53 -1.39 0.03
C LEU A 98 -0.72 -2.29 -0.92
N LEU A 99 0.38 -2.90 -0.46
CA LEU A 99 1.19 -3.81 -1.28
C LEU A 99 0.42 -5.07 -1.67
N LEU A 100 -0.39 -5.63 -0.75
CA LEU A 100 -1.27 -6.77 -1.06
C LEU A 100 -2.34 -6.40 -2.08
N GLN A 101 -2.95 -5.21 -1.94
CA GLN A 101 -3.88 -4.70 -2.94
C GLN A 101 -3.22 -4.55 -4.33
N THR A 102 -1.95 -4.12 -4.38
CA THR A 102 -1.19 -4.06 -5.63
C THR A 102 -0.96 -5.45 -6.23
N LEU A 103 -0.60 -6.45 -5.42
CA LEU A 103 -0.47 -7.82 -5.92
C LEU A 103 -1.77 -8.33 -6.52
N ASP A 104 -2.89 -8.15 -5.82
CA ASP A 104 -4.19 -8.63 -6.32
C ASP A 104 -4.59 -7.89 -7.60
N HIS A 105 -4.28 -6.60 -7.72
CA HIS A 105 -4.53 -5.84 -8.94
C HIS A 105 -3.72 -6.37 -10.12
N LEU A 106 -2.42 -6.65 -9.91
CA LEU A 106 -1.55 -7.23 -10.94
C LEU A 106 -1.96 -8.65 -11.32
N ALA A 107 -2.46 -9.45 -10.37
CA ALA A 107 -2.89 -10.82 -10.60
C ALA A 107 -4.17 -10.89 -11.46
N HIS A 108 -5.15 -10.04 -11.17
CA HIS A 108 -6.49 -10.13 -11.76
C HIS A 108 -6.68 -9.22 -12.97
N THR A 109 -5.97 -8.09 -13.03
CA THR A 109 -6.14 -7.11 -14.12
C THR A 109 -4.80 -6.58 -14.64
N PRO A 110 -3.87 -7.44 -15.09
CA PRO A 110 -2.50 -7.04 -15.49
C PRO A 110 -2.43 -6.09 -16.70
N LYS A 111 -3.51 -6.01 -17.49
CA LYS A 111 -3.62 -5.16 -18.67
C LYS A 111 -4.07 -3.74 -18.35
N LEU A 112 -4.60 -3.50 -17.15
CA LEU A 112 -5.01 -2.17 -16.76
C LEU A 112 -3.77 -1.30 -16.44
N PRO A 113 -3.86 0.01 -16.64
CA PRO A 113 -2.80 0.92 -16.23
C PRO A 113 -2.63 0.89 -14.70
N PRO A 114 -1.40 1.15 -14.20
CA PRO A 114 -1.14 1.30 -12.77
C PRO A 114 -2.02 2.40 -12.16
N ARG A 115 -2.45 2.22 -10.91
CA ARG A 115 -3.32 3.20 -10.22
C ARG A 115 -2.55 4.37 -9.61
N PHE A 116 -1.28 4.14 -9.28
CA PHE A 116 -0.41 5.12 -8.64
C PHE A 116 1.07 4.84 -8.97
N LEU A 117 1.92 5.85 -8.75
CA LEU A 117 3.34 5.80 -9.11
C LEU A 117 4.07 4.58 -8.52
N GLY A 118 3.85 4.29 -7.23
CA GLY A 118 4.47 3.14 -6.57
C GLY A 118 4.16 1.80 -7.24
N GLU A 119 2.93 1.60 -7.73
CA GLU A 119 2.56 0.39 -8.47
C GLU A 119 3.33 0.26 -9.78
N GLN A 120 3.47 1.34 -10.55
CA GLN A 120 4.27 1.34 -11.77
C GLN A 120 5.74 1.02 -11.48
N LEU A 121 6.29 1.62 -10.42
CA LEU A 121 7.68 1.38 -10.02
C LEU A 121 7.93 -0.08 -9.61
N LEU A 122 6.96 -0.76 -8.98
CA LEU A 122 7.06 -2.20 -8.70
C LEU A 122 6.95 -3.03 -9.98
N ARG A 123 6.01 -2.69 -10.87
CA ARG A 123 5.79 -3.40 -12.14
C ARG A 123 7.03 -3.42 -13.02
N ASP A 124 7.74 -2.30 -13.07
CA ASP A 124 8.95 -2.14 -13.88
C ASP A 124 10.23 -2.50 -13.12
N ALA A 125 10.10 -3.06 -11.90
CA ALA A 125 11.20 -3.41 -11.00
C ALA A 125 12.16 -2.23 -10.71
N ALA A 126 11.68 -0.99 -10.84
CA ALA A 126 12.42 0.23 -10.52
C ALA A 126 12.53 0.47 -9.01
N LEU A 127 11.60 -0.09 -8.23
CA LEU A 127 11.71 -0.24 -6.78
C LEU A 127 11.40 -1.66 -6.34
N THR A 128 12.04 -2.09 -5.26
CA THR A 128 11.67 -3.30 -4.52
C THR A 128 10.46 -3.04 -3.62
N PRO A 129 9.70 -4.08 -3.23
CA PRO A 129 8.65 -3.96 -2.22
C PRO A 129 9.12 -3.34 -0.91
N GLN A 130 10.33 -3.67 -0.46
CA GLN A 130 10.95 -3.15 0.75
C GLN A 130 11.15 -1.63 0.66
N GLN A 131 11.69 -1.16 -0.47
CA GLN A 131 11.89 0.26 -0.72
C GLN A 131 10.57 1.01 -0.77
N LEU A 132 9.59 0.49 -1.51
CA LEU A 132 8.26 1.13 -1.57
C LEU A 132 7.59 1.13 -0.20
N ALA A 133 7.73 0.06 0.58
CA ALA A 133 7.16 -0.02 1.92
C ALA A 133 7.71 1.11 2.82
N LEU A 134 9.03 1.26 2.83
CA LEU A 134 9.72 2.27 3.63
C LEU A 134 9.23 3.69 3.32
N VAL A 135 9.13 4.08 2.04
CA VAL A 135 8.67 5.44 1.68
C VAL A 135 7.19 5.65 1.93
N LEU A 136 6.35 4.61 1.81
CA LEU A 136 4.94 4.70 2.17
C LEU A 136 4.76 4.90 3.68
N GLU A 137 5.54 4.19 4.50
CA GLU A 137 5.54 4.37 5.95
C GLU A 137 5.97 5.79 6.33
N GLU A 138 7.08 6.29 5.76
CA GLU A 138 7.54 7.66 5.97
C GLU A 138 6.47 8.69 5.59
N GLN A 139 5.85 8.54 4.42
CA GLN A 139 4.81 9.45 3.95
C GLN A 139 3.62 9.50 4.92
N VAL A 140 3.19 8.34 5.42
CA VAL A 140 2.08 8.24 6.37
C VAL A 140 2.43 8.92 7.70
N VAL A 141 3.65 8.71 8.20
CA VAL A 141 4.15 9.37 9.41
C VAL A 141 4.21 10.89 9.23
N ASP A 142 4.72 11.38 8.10
CA ASP A 142 4.75 12.82 7.80
C ASP A 142 3.36 13.42 7.79
N TYR A 143 2.43 12.76 7.10
CA TYR A 143 1.05 13.22 6.99
C TYR A 143 0.36 13.25 8.35
N ALA A 144 0.64 12.28 9.23
CA ALA A 144 0.14 12.27 10.60
C ALA A 144 0.66 13.46 11.43
N GLN A 145 1.84 13.98 11.10
CA GLN A 145 2.43 15.18 11.71
C GLN A 145 2.04 16.49 11.00
N GLY A 146 1.25 16.42 9.94
CA GLY A 146 0.82 17.58 9.14
C GLY A 146 1.83 18.03 8.08
N HIS A 147 2.91 17.27 7.86
CA HIS A 147 3.88 17.52 6.81
C HIS A 147 3.47 16.80 5.54
N TRP A 148 3.20 17.54 4.46
CA TRP A 148 2.85 16.94 3.17
C TRP A 148 4.10 16.75 2.31
N ARG A 149 4.61 15.51 2.22
CA ARG A 149 5.69 15.13 1.29
C ARG A 149 5.19 14.21 0.17
N ARG A 150 5.63 14.46 -1.06
CA ARG A 150 5.29 13.59 -2.21
C ARG A 150 6.15 12.35 -2.15
N ILE A 151 5.59 11.20 -2.54
CA ILE A 151 6.32 9.93 -2.55
C ILE A 151 7.55 9.97 -3.47
N GLY A 152 7.47 10.69 -4.60
CA GLY A 152 8.61 10.90 -5.49
C GLY A 152 9.77 11.64 -4.82
N ASP A 153 9.47 12.65 -3.99
CA ASP A 153 10.49 13.39 -3.26
C ASP A 153 11.16 12.47 -2.22
N LEU A 154 10.39 11.62 -1.53
CA LEU A 154 10.93 10.63 -0.59
C LEU A 154 11.86 9.64 -1.31
N ILE A 155 11.43 9.06 -2.43
CA ILE A 155 12.24 8.14 -3.23
C ILE A 155 13.55 8.79 -3.69
N ALA A 156 13.50 10.06 -4.13
CA ALA A 156 14.67 10.80 -4.55
C ALA A 156 15.62 11.12 -3.39
N ASN A 157 15.08 11.45 -2.21
CA ASN A 157 15.87 11.70 -1.01
C ASN A 157 16.64 10.45 -0.53
N HIS A 158 16.08 9.25 -0.76
CA HIS A 158 16.78 7.98 -0.51
C HIS A 158 17.82 7.64 -1.59
N GLY A 159 17.90 8.42 -2.67
CA GLY A 159 18.86 8.23 -3.76
C GLY A 159 18.57 7.01 -4.63
N TRP A 160 17.35 6.45 -4.58
CA TRP A 160 17.00 5.26 -5.36
C TRP A 160 16.67 5.59 -6.82
N LEU A 161 15.97 6.70 -7.05
CA LEU A 161 15.65 7.21 -8.38
C LEU A 161 15.77 8.74 -8.36
N ASP A 162 16.34 9.32 -9.40
CA ASP A 162 16.38 10.77 -9.55
C ASP A 162 15.04 11.37 -10.01
N ALA A 163 14.93 12.70 -9.90
CA ALA A 163 13.72 13.42 -10.26
C ALA A 163 13.36 13.32 -11.75
N GLU A 164 14.36 13.19 -12.63
CA GLU A 164 14.14 13.05 -14.07
C GLU A 164 13.50 11.69 -14.38
N THR A 165 14.02 10.62 -13.81
CA THR A 165 13.50 9.26 -13.92
C THR A 165 12.08 9.16 -13.37
N LEU A 166 11.82 9.73 -12.19
CA LEU A 166 10.48 9.78 -11.62
C LEU A 166 9.49 10.56 -12.50
N THR A 167 9.94 11.67 -13.11
CA THR A 167 9.10 12.46 -14.03
C THR A 167 8.75 11.65 -15.28
N LYS A 168 9.65 10.81 -15.78
CA LYS A 168 9.39 9.91 -16.90
C LYS A 168 8.27 8.92 -16.58
N PHE A 169 8.34 8.24 -15.43
CA PHE A 169 7.28 7.32 -14.99
C PHE A 169 5.92 8.02 -14.87
N VAL A 170 5.89 9.22 -14.29
CA VAL A 170 4.63 9.99 -14.17
C VAL A 170 4.07 10.33 -15.54
N ARG A 171 4.90 10.67 -16.54
CA ARG A 171 4.43 10.93 -17.91
C ARG A 171 3.88 9.67 -18.57
N GLU A 172 4.56 8.54 -18.42
CA GLU A 172 4.13 7.24 -18.98
C GLU A 172 2.79 6.77 -18.39
N MET A 173 2.50 7.11 -17.13
CA MET A 173 1.20 6.82 -16.51
C MET A 173 0.04 7.67 -17.04
N HIS A 174 0.31 8.80 -17.68
CA HIS A 174 -0.69 9.76 -18.15
C HIS A 174 -0.79 9.89 -19.68
N GLY A 175 0.07 9.18 -20.43
CA GLY A 175 0.06 9.14 -21.90
C GLY A 175 -0.67 7.92 -22.43
#